data_AF-A0A662ETW5-F1
#
_entry.id   AF-A0A662ETW5-F1
#
_cell.length_a   1.000
_cell.length_b   1.000
_cell.length_c   1.000
_cell.angle_alpha   90.00
_cell.angle_beta   90.00
_cell.angle_gamma   90.00
#
_symmetry.space_group_name_H-M   'P 1'
#
loop_
_entity.id
_entity.type
_entity.pdbx_description
1 polymer ?
#
loop_
_entity_poly.entity_id
_entity_poly.type
_entity_poly.pdbx_seq_one_letter_code
_entity_poly.pdbx_strand_id
1 'polypeptide(L)'
;MKSVLFLSGKGGTGKTSLAGAFAVLMENKVLADCDVDAANLHLLLDPEIQDEGEFQGSKEAVKDDAKCINCGECLRVCRFRAIDADFNIDPFLCEGCGACAYVCPTDAITLSPRTSGRWYIADTRLGPLASAELYPGEETSGKLVTAVKQRAYQLGKELKAERLVIDGSPGIGCPV
;
A
#
# COMPACT_ATOMS: atom_id res chain seq x y z
N MET A 1 -11.37 16.61 14.19
CA MET A 1 -9.91 16.72 14.00
C MET A 1 -9.64 17.58 12.76
N LYS A 2 -8.80 18.60 12.88
CA LYS A 2 -8.36 19.44 11.74
C LYS A 2 -7.13 18.80 11.09
N SER A 3 -7.12 18.62 9.77
CA SER A 3 -6.01 17.99 9.06
C SER A 3 -5.20 18.99 8.24
N VAL A 4 -3.88 18.78 8.18
CA VAL A 4 -2.96 19.45 7.27
C VAL A 4 -2.27 18.37 6.44
N LEU A 5 -2.43 18.45 5.13
CA LEU A 5 -1.85 17.52 4.16
C LEU A 5 -0.78 18.23 3.34
N PHE A 6 0.42 17.66 3.33
CA PHE A 6 1.54 18.15 2.53
C PHE A 6 1.64 17.35 1.24
N LEU A 7 1.50 18.03 0.09
CA LEU A 7 1.63 17.45 -1.25
C LEU A 7 2.66 18.22 -2.05
N SER A 8 3.35 17.55 -2.97
CA SER A 8 4.28 18.21 -3.88
C SER A 8 4.56 17.34 -5.13
N GLY A 9 5.31 17.86 -6.09
CA GLY A 9 5.82 17.08 -7.23
C GLY A 9 6.94 16.10 -6.84
N LYS A 10 7.41 15.34 -7.84
CA LYS A 10 8.59 14.45 -7.71
C LYS A 10 9.89 15.29 -7.66
N GLY A 11 10.96 14.74 -7.08
CA GLY A 11 12.31 15.32 -7.18
C GLY A 11 12.84 16.08 -5.95
N GLY A 12 12.53 15.65 -4.73
CA GLY A 12 13.20 16.18 -3.52
C GLY A 12 12.79 17.60 -3.13
N THR A 13 11.50 17.89 -3.22
CA THR A 13 10.87 19.20 -2.97
C THR A 13 10.77 19.60 -1.48
N GLY A 14 11.26 18.77 -0.56
CA GLY A 14 11.26 19.05 0.88
C GLY A 14 9.92 18.81 1.60
N LYS A 15 8.98 18.09 0.98
CA LYS A 15 7.66 17.75 1.56
C LYS A 15 7.77 17.14 2.97
N THR A 16 8.54 16.06 3.11
CA THR A 16 8.72 15.36 4.40
C THR A 16 9.39 16.26 5.44
N SER A 17 10.33 17.12 5.04
CA SER A 17 10.96 18.09 5.94
C SER A 17 9.94 19.11 6.49
N LEU A 18 9.02 19.59 5.66
CA LEU A 18 7.97 20.52 6.08
C LEU A 18 6.94 19.81 6.98
N ALA A 19 6.54 18.58 6.63
CA ALA A 19 5.67 17.76 7.47
C ALA A 19 6.29 17.51 8.86
N GLY A 20 7.59 17.20 8.90
CA GLY A 20 8.36 17.06 10.15
C GLY A 20 8.42 18.34 10.97
N ALA A 21 8.61 19.51 10.33
CA ALA A 21 8.58 20.79 11.03
C ALA A 21 7.21 21.08 11.67
N PHE A 22 6.11 20.81 10.96
CA PHE A 22 4.76 20.92 11.53
C PHE A 22 4.50 19.88 12.63
N ALA A 23 5.09 18.70 12.52
CA ALA A 23 5.07 17.72 13.61
C ALA A 23 5.79 18.24 14.86
N VAL A 24 6.80 19.11 14.75
CA VAL A 24 7.40 19.74 15.94
C VAL A 24 6.51 20.85 16.50
N LEU A 25 5.94 21.68 15.64
CA LEU A 25 5.22 22.90 16.04
C LEU A 25 3.80 22.66 16.55
N MET A 26 3.14 21.59 16.13
CA MET A 26 1.73 21.34 16.47
C MET A 26 1.61 20.47 17.71
N GLU A 27 0.79 20.89 18.68
CA GLU A 27 0.44 20.09 19.85
C GLU A 27 -0.82 19.24 19.60
N ASN A 28 -1.05 18.22 20.44
CA ASN A 28 -2.23 17.35 20.42
C ASN A 28 -2.62 16.86 19.01
N LYS A 29 -1.76 16.00 18.46
CA LYS A 29 -1.80 15.60 17.05
C LYS A 29 -1.54 14.10 16.85
N VAL A 30 -1.95 13.61 15.68
CA VAL A 30 -1.51 12.35 15.09
C VAL A 30 -0.72 12.65 13.81
N LEU A 31 0.25 11.81 13.51
CA LEU A 31 1.07 11.86 12.30
C LEU A 31 0.68 10.74 11.36
N ALA A 32 0.74 10.99 10.06
CA ALA A 32 0.53 9.99 9.03
C ALA A 32 1.61 10.12 7.94
N ASP A 33 2.38 9.05 7.71
CA ASP A 33 3.27 8.93 6.55
C ASP A 33 2.54 8.15 5.45
N CYS A 34 2.05 8.89 4.45
CA CYS A 34 1.36 8.36 3.29
C CYS A 34 2.28 8.27 2.06
N ASP A 35 3.58 8.44 2.22
CA ASP A 35 4.55 8.19 1.15
C ASP A 35 4.96 6.71 1.16
N VAL A 36 4.00 5.81 0.91
CA VAL A 36 4.16 4.35 1.17
C VAL A 36 5.16 3.66 0.23
N ASP A 37 5.54 4.31 -0.87
CA ASP A 37 6.55 3.85 -1.81
C ASP A 37 7.97 4.16 -1.29
N ALA A 38 8.11 5.16 -0.42
CA ALA A 38 9.37 5.65 0.12
C ALA A 38 9.12 6.34 1.46
N ALA A 39 8.62 5.60 2.45
CA ALA A 39 8.23 6.16 3.74
C ALA A 39 9.49 6.71 4.42
N ASN A 40 9.60 8.02 4.59
CA ASN A 40 10.83 8.66 5.07
C ASN A 40 10.66 9.32 6.43
N LEU A 41 9.42 9.47 6.92
CA LEU A 41 9.17 10.17 8.17
C LEU A 41 9.72 9.39 9.38
N HIS A 42 9.79 8.06 9.28
CA HIS A 42 10.40 7.20 10.30
C HIS A 42 11.87 7.57 10.59
N LEU A 43 12.63 8.00 9.57
CA LEU A 43 14.03 8.43 9.73
C LEU A 43 14.18 9.66 10.62
N LEU A 44 13.18 10.53 10.65
CA LEU A 44 13.20 11.77 11.43
C LEU A 44 12.70 11.58 12.85
N LEU A 45 11.77 10.65 13.05
CA LEU A 45 10.95 10.56 14.25
C LEU A 45 11.37 9.46 15.23
N ASP A 46 12.20 8.51 14.79
CA ASP A 46 12.66 7.36 15.59
C ASP A 46 11.48 6.59 16.22
N PRO A 47 10.58 6.04 15.39
CA PRO A 47 9.34 5.43 15.85
C PRO A 47 9.57 4.10 16.57
N GLU A 48 8.84 3.91 17.68
CA GLU A 48 8.71 2.62 18.37
C GLU A 48 7.39 1.96 17.97
N ILE A 49 7.48 0.88 17.18
CA ILE A 49 6.30 0.16 16.66
C ILE A 49 5.50 -0.42 17.82
N GLN A 50 4.22 -0.05 17.90
CA GLN A 50 3.26 -0.55 18.89
C GLN A 50 2.35 -1.62 18.28
N ASP A 51 2.02 -1.48 16.99
CA ASP A 51 1.17 -2.41 16.25
C ASP A 51 1.58 -2.44 14.78
N GLU A 52 1.41 -3.59 14.14
CA GLU A 52 1.73 -3.77 12.73
C GLU A 52 0.88 -4.89 12.12
N GLY A 53 0.76 -4.87 10.80
CA GLY A 53 0.10 -5.96 10.11
C GLY A 53 0.30 -5.93 8.61
N GLU A 54 -0.16 -7.01 7.99
CA GLU A 54 -0.08 -7.17 6.55
C GLU A 54 -1.14 -6.34 5.83
N PHE A 55 -0.78 -5.89 4.63
CA PHE A 55 -1.68 -5.26 3.70
C PHE A 55 -1.84 -6.13 2.46
N GLN A 56 -3.09 -6.50 2.16
CA GLN A 56 -3.46 -7.27 0.97
C GLN A 56 -4.21 -6.38 -0.01
N GLY A 57 -3.45 -5.58 -0.78
CA GLY A 57 -4.00 -4.66 -1.78
C GLY A 57 -4.16 -5.27 -3.16
N SER A 58 -3.35 -6.28 -3.45
CA SER A 58 -3.19 -6.97 -4.73
C SER A 58 -3.82 -8.36 -4.70
N LYS A 59 -4.03 -8.93 -5.89
CA LYS A 59 -4.43 -10.33 -6.06
C LYS A 59 -3.45 -11.00 -6.99
N GLU A 60 -3.33 -12.31 -6.91
CA GLU A 60 -2.57 -13.10 -7.86
C GLU A 60 -3.42 -14.24 -8.41
N ALA A 61 -3.09 -14.69 -9.61
CA ALA A 61 -3.75 -15.85 -10.20
C ALA A 61 -3.09 -17.14 -9.69
N VAL A 62 -3.89 -18.07 -9.20
CA VAL A 62 -3.45 -19.38 -8.71
C VAL A 62 -4.09 -20.47 -9.55
N LYS A 63 -3.27 -21.41 -10.02
CA LYS A 63 -3.69 -22.57 -10.83
C LYS A 63 -3.90 -23.80 -9.94
N ASP A 64 -4.99 -24.50 -10.17
CA ASP A 64 -5.26 -25.86 -9.67
C ASP A 64 -4.93 -26.88 -10.77
N ASP A 65 -3.81 -27.58 -10.61
CA ASP A 65 -3.33 -28.56 -11.59
C ASP A 65 -4.28 -29.76 -11.76
N ALA A 66 -5.10 -30.08 -10.75
CA ALA A 66 -6.06 -31.19 -10.85
C ALA A 66 -7.24 -30.86 -11.78
N LYS A 67 -7.55 -29.57 -11.97
CA LYS A 67 -8.63 -29.09 -12.85
C LYS A 67 -8.13 -28.61 -14.20
N CYS A 68 -6.84 -28.35 -14.33
CA CYS A 68 -6.25 -27.82 -15.55
C CYS A 68 -6.28 -28.87 -16.67
N ILE A 69 -6.92 -28.54 -17.79
CA ILE A 69 -6.93 -29.38 -19.00
C ILE A 69 -5.93 -28.90 -20.07
N ASN A 70 -5.03 -27.98 -19.72
CA ASN A 70 -3.98 -27.45 -20.60
C ASN A 70 -4.52 -26.86 -21.93
N CYS A 71 -5.69 -26.21 -21.88
CA CYS A 71 -6.39 -25.73 -23.08
C CYS A 71 -5.77 -24.50 -23.75
N GLY A 72 -4.89 -23.76 -23.09
CA GLY A 72 -4.23 -22.59 -23.70
C GLY A 72 -4.93 -21.24 -23.56
N GLU A 73 -6.19 -21.18 -23.16
CA GLU A 73 -6.95 -19.91 -23.16
C GLU A 73 -6.35 -18.86 -22.22
N CYS A 74 -5.86 -19.27 -21.04
CA CYS A 74 -5.23 -18.36 -20.09
C CYS A 74 -3.97 -17.69 -20.66
N LEU A 75 -3.14 -18.45 -21.39
CA LEU A 75 -1.94 -17.95 -22.07
C LEU A 75 -2.30 -16.91 -23.13
N ARG A 76 -3.37 -17.16 -23.91
CA ARG A 76 -3.83 -16.27 -24.99
C ARG A 76 -4.32 -14.90 -24.48
N VAL A 77 -4.94 -14.86 -23.31
CA VAL A 77 -5.52 -13.61 -22.76
C VAL A 77 -4.56 -12.84 -21.85
N CYS A 78 -3.47 -13.46 -21.39
CA CYS A 78 -2.53 -12.83 -20.46
C CYS A 78 -1.69 -11.76 -21.16
N ARG A 79 -2.08 -10.48 -20.99
CA ARG A 79 -1.35 -9.33 -21.58
C ARG A 79 0.00 -9.05 -20.92
N PHE A 80 0.19 -9.53 -19.69
CA PHE A 80 1.40 -9.32 -18.90
C PHE A 80 2.45 -10.40 -19.10
N ARG A 81 2.14 -11.44 -19.90
CA ARG A 81 3.02 -12.60 -20.13
C ARG A 81 3.44 -13.30 -18.84
N ALA A 82 2.57 -13.26 -17.83
CA ALA A 82 2.76 -13.92 -16.55
C ALA A 82 2.50 -15.42 -16.58
N ILE A 83 2.16 -16.01 -17.74
CA ILE A 83 1.87 -17.44 -17.87
C ILE A 83 2.82 -18.00 -18.93
N ASP A 84 3.57 -19.04 -18.59
CA ASP A 84 4.51 -19.69 -19.51
C ASP A 84 3.84 -20.79 -20.37
N ALA A 85 4.64 -21.45 -21.22
CA ALA A 85 4.16 -22.52 -22.11
C ALA A 85 3.72 -23.79 -21.35
N ASP A 86 4.18 -23.98 -20.12
CA ASP A 86 3.82 -25.08 -19.22
C ASP A 86 2.67 -24.69 -18.26
N PHE A 87 2.03 -23.54 -18.50
CA PHE A 87 0.94 -22.96 -17.72
C PHE A 87 1.32 -22.63 -16.27
N ASN A 88 2.59 -22.41 -15.97
CA ASN A 88 3.01 -21.87 -14.68
C ASN A 88 2.76 -20.36 -14.67
N ILE A 89 2.30 -19.85 -13.52
CA ILE A 89 2.02 -18.44 -13.33
C ILE A 89 3.20 -17.81 -12.59
N ASP A 90 3.84 -16.82 -13.20
CA ASP A 90 4.87 -16.00 -12.57
C ASP A 90 4.20 -14.91 -11.71
N PRO A 91 4.34 -14.96 -10.38
CA PRO A 91 3.71 -13.99 -9.48
C PRO A 91 4.30 -12.57 -9.60
N PHE A 92 5.52 -12.41 -10.12
CA PHE A 92 6.14 -11.10 -10.30
C PHE A 92 5.63 -10.36 -11.54
N LEU A 93 5.14 -11.10 -12.53
CA LEU A 93 4.54 -10.53 -13.74
C LEU A 93 3.01 -10.47 -13.67
N CYS A 94 2.39 -11.12 -12.68
CA CYS A 94 0.95 -11.23 -12.58
C CYS A 94 0.33 -9.98 -11.93
N GLU A 95 -0.41 -9.21 -12.72
CA GLU A 95 -1.19 -8.06 -12.22
C GLU A 95 -2.49 -8.42 -11.49
N GLY A 96 -2.81 -9.72 -11.35
CA GLY A 96 -4.05 -10.14 -10.70
C GLY A 96 -5.34 -9.70 -11.40
N CYS A 97 -5.29 -9.31 -12.67
CA CYS A 97 -6.42 -8.73 -13.41
C CYS A 97 -7.63 -9.66 -13.59
N GLY A 98 -7.44 -10.98 -13.41
CA GLY A 98 -8.51 -11.97 -13.46
C GLY A 98 -8.94 -12.43 -14.86
N ALA A 99 -8.33 -11.92 -15.93
CA ALA A 99 -8.68 -12.32 -17.29
C ALA A 99 -8.52 -13.83 -17.53
N CYS A 100 -7.44 -14.43 -17.02
CA CYS A 100 -7.17 -15.87 -17.11
C CYS A 100 -8.19 -16.72 -16.33
N ALA A 101 -8.61 -16.26 -15.14
CA ALA A 101 -9.64 -16.93 -14.35
C ALA A 101 -11.00 -16.90 -15.07
N TYR A 102 -11.36 -15.75 -15.65
CA TYR A 102 -12.63 -15.56 -16.35
C TYR A 102 -12.79 -16.46 -17.59
N VAL A 103 -11.72 -16.70 -18.35
CA VAL A 103 -11.79 -17.52 -19.58
C VAL A 103 -11.52 -19.01 -19.34
N CYS A 104 -11.17 -19.41 -18.12
CA CYS A 104 -10.84 -20.80 -17.83
C CYS A 104 -12.11 -21.67 -17.88
N PRO A 105 -12.24 -22.63 -18.80
CA PRO A 105 -13.47 -23.41 -18.95
C PRO A 105 -13.72 -24.43 -17.82
N THR A 106 -12.70 -24.70 -17.00
CA THR A 106 -12.75 -25.68 -15.90
C THR A 106 -12.60 -25.05 -14.51
N ASP A 107 -12.63 -23.71 -14.42
CA ASP A 107 -12.39 -22.96 -13.19
C ASP A 107 -11.07 -23.37 -12.49
N ALA A 108 -10.06 -23.76 -13.27
CA ALA A 108 -8.75 -24.16 -12.77
C ALA A 108 -7.89 -22.97 -12.33
N ILE A 109 -8.25 -21.74 -12.68
CA ILE A 109 -7.53 -20.53 -12.26
C ILE A 109 -8.45 -19.68 -11.39
N THR A 110 -7.98 -19.30 -10.21
CA THR A 110 -8.68 -18.42 -9.28
C THR A 110 -7.81 -17.22 -8.89
N LEU A 111 -8.41 -16.18 -8.31
CA LEU A 111 -7.65 -15.06 -7.74
C LEU A 111 -7.57 -15.21 -6.22
N SER A 112 -6.36 -15.29 -5.67
CA SER A 112 -6.14 -15.19 -4.23
C SER A 112 -5.67 -13.78 -3.84
N PRO A 113 -5.98 -13.31 -2.63
CA PRO A 113 -5.32 -12.14 -2.07
C PRO A 113 -3.81 -12.37 -1.99
N ARG A 114 -3.03 -11.34 -2.30
CA ARG A 114 -1.57 -11.32 -2.16
C ARG A 114 -1.19 -10.20 -1.20
N THR A 115 -0.29 -10.49 -0.26
CA THR A 115 0.27 -9.48 0.63
C THR A 115 1.21 -8.58 -0.17
N SER A 116 0.84 -7.30 -0.28
CA SER A 116 1.53 -6.29 -1.07
C SER A 116 2.27 -5.25 -0.25
N GLY A 117 2.18 -5.32 1.08
CA GLY A 117 2.93 -4.44 1.97
C GLY A 117 2.60 -4.66 3.43
N ARG A 118 3.06 -3.74 4.28
CA ARG A 118 2.82 -3.73 5.72
C ARG A 118 2.42 -2.33 6.17
N TRP A 119 1.61 -2.26 7.22
CA TRP A 119 1.27 -1.01 7.89
C TRP A 119 1.77 -1.06 9.33
N TYR A 120 2.01 0.12 9.89
CA TYR A 120 2.57 0.29 11.23
C TYR A 120 1.82 1.40 11.98
N ILE A 121 1.55 1.16 13.26
CA ILE A 121 1.25 2.18 14.26
C ILE A 121 2.43 2.23 15.19
N ALA A 122 3.00 3.42 15.37
CA ALA A 122 4.15 3.61 16.21
C ALA A 122 3.99 4.85 17.09
N ASP A 123 4.60 4.81 18.26
CA ASP A 123 4.80 6.00 19.07
C ASP A 123 6.10 6.69 18.66
N THR A 124 6.09 8.02 18.67
CA THR A 124 7.28 8.83 18.40
C THR A 124 7.41 9.90 19.47
N ARG A 125 8.59 10.52 19.55
CA ARG A 125 8.82 11.67 20.44
C ARG A 125 7.89 12.86 20.16
N LEU A 126 7.23 12.92 19.00
CA LEU A 126 6.33 14.00 18.59
C LEU A 126 4.85 13.60 18.62
N GLY A 127 4.53 12.38 19.03
CA GLY A 127 3.18 11.82 19.01
C GLY A 127 3.06 10.58 18.12
N PRO A 128 1.88 9.96 18.09
CA PRO A 128 1.68 8.69 17.40
C PRO A 128 1.70 8.86 15.88
N LEU A 129 2.21 7.85 15.19
CA LEU A 129 2.43 7.79 13.75
C LEU A 129 1.72 6.57 13.16
N ALA A 130 0.87 6.81 12.16
CA ALA A 130 0.43 5.77 11.24
C ALA A 130 1.29 5.82 9.97
N SER A 131 1.85 4.69 9.55
CA SER A 131 2.66 4.60 8.33
C SER A 131 2.46 3.25 7.64
N ALA A 132 2.97 3.11 6.43
CA ALA A 132 2.99 1.85 5.72
C ALA A 132 4.10 1.83 4.68
N GLU A 133 4.45 0.63 4.23
CA GLU A 133 5.46 0.37 3.22
C GLU A 133 4.95 -0.72 2.27
N LEU A 134 5.07 -0.49 0.96
CA LEU A 134 4.83 -1.53 -0.05
C LEU A 134 6.05 -2.44 -0.19
N TYR A 135 5.80 -3.69 -0.54
CA TYR A 135 6.88 -4.56 -0.98
C TYR A 135 7.39 -4.14 -2.36
N PRO A 136 8.69 -4.30 -2.65
CA PRO A 136 9.25 -3.98 -3.96
C PRO A 136 8.51 -4.71 -5.09
N GLY A 137 8.12 -3.95 -6.12
CA GLY A 137 7.40 -4.47 -7.29
C GLY A 137 5.88 -4.46 -7.18
N GLU A 138 5.30 -3.88 -6.13
CA GLU A 138 3.85 -3.70 -5.98
C GLU A 138 3.37 -2.33 -6.47
N GLU A 139 2.19 -2.28 -7.11
CA GLU A 139 1.62 -1.02 -7.63
C GLU A 139 0.40 -0.49 -6.83
N THR A 140 -0.03 -1.17 -5.75
CA THR A 140 -1.29 -0.86 -5.04
C THR A 140 -1.20 0.23 -3.97
N SER A 141 -0.41 1.29 -4.24
CA SER A 141 -0.10 2.35 -3.27
C SER A 141 -1.33 3.15 -2.81
N GLY A 142 -2.26 3.51 -3.71
CA GLY A 142 -3.43 4.33 -3.34
C GLY A 142 -4.36 3.70 -2.29
N LYS A 143 -4.57 2.38 -2.36
CA LYS A 143 -5.35 1.65 -1.35
C LYS A 143 -4.61 1.61 -0.01
N LEU A 144 -3.29 1.43 -0.03
CA LEU A 144 -2.48 1.43 1.18
C LEU A 144 -2.45 2.82 1.84
N VAL A 145 -2.30 3.88 1.06
CA VAL A 145 -2.42 5.26 1.53
C VAL A 145 -3.78 5.51 2.19
N THR A 146 -4.86 5.02 1.58
CA THR A 146 -6.20 5.10 2.19
C THR A 146 -6.26 4.36 3.54
N ALA A 147 -5.64 3.18 3.61
CA ALA A 147 -5.56 2.38 4.82
C ALA A 147 -4.75 3.07 5.94
N VAL A 148 -3.68 3.79 5.61
CA VAL A 148 -2.92 4.62 6.55
C VAL A 148 -3.75 5.80 7.05
N LYS A 149 -4.40 6.55 6.14
CA LYS A 149 -5.28 7.66 6.50
C LYS A 149 -6.38 7.21 7.48
N GLN A 150 -7.05 6.09 7.19
CA GLN A 150 -8.10 5.53 8.05
C GLN A 150 -7.58 5.20 9.44
N ARG A 151 -6.42 4.57 9.53
CA ARG A 151 -5.74 4.28 10.81
C ARG A 151 -5.40 5.54 11.58
N ALA A 152 -4.84 6.56 10.93
CA ALA A 152 -4.54 7.84 11.55
C ALA A 152 -5.80 8.54 12.09
N TYR A 153 -6.91 8.50 11.33
CA TYR A 153 -8.19 9.03 11.78
C TYR A 153 -8.76 8.26 12.99
N GLN A 154 -8.62 6.95 13.00
CA GLN A 154 -9.09 6.11 14.10
C GLN A 154 -8.29 6.39 15.38
N LEU A 155 -6.96 6.42 15.26
CA LEU A 155 -6.04 6.76 16.34
C LEU A 155 -6.32 8.15 16.90
N GLY A 156 -6.60 9.12 16.02
CA GLY A 156 -6.97 10.48 16.44
C GLY A 156 -8.28 10.53 17.21
N LYS A 157 -9.26 9.66 16.93
CA LYS A 157 -10.50 9.56 17.72
C LYS A 157 -10.25 8.96 19.08
N GLU A 158 -9.50 7.86 19.15
CA GLU A 158 -9.19 7.14 20.38
C GLU A 158 -8.42 8.02 21.37
N LEU A 159 -7.43 8.76 20.85
CA LEU A 159 -6.58 9.64 21.64
C LEU A 159 -7.14 11.05 21.80
N LYS A 160 -8.34 11.33 21.25
CA LYS A 160 -8.98 12.66 21.25
C LYS A 160 -8.06 13.76 20.69
N ALA A 161 -7.29 13.42 19.65
CA ALA A 161 -6.41 14.34 18.98
C ALA A 161 -7.19 15.44 18.25
N GLU A 162 -6.74 16.67 18.38
CA GLU A 162 -7.35 17.81 17.70
C GLU A 162 -6.87 17.95 16.26
N ARG A 163 -5.64 17.48 15.97
CA ARG A 163 -4.93 17.75 14.73
C ARG A 163 -4.38 16.48 14.07
N LEU A 164 -4.27 16.49 12.74
CA LEU A 164 -3.65 15.43 11.94
C LEU A 164 -2.66 16.04 10.94
N VAL A 165 -1.42 15.59 10.97
CA VAL A 165 -0.36 15.99 10.04
C VAL A 165 -0.11 14.82 9.07
N ILE A 166 -0.26 15.06 7.78
CA ILE A 166 -0.13 14.01 6.76
C ILE A 166 1.00 14.37 5.80
N ASP A 167 2.04 13.53 5.76
CA ASP A 167 3.04 13.54 4.70
C ASP A 167 2.49 12.74 3.52
N GLY A 168 2.04 13.42 2.45
CA GLY A 168 1.39 12.79 1.30
C GLY A 168 2.38 12.16 0.31
N SER A 169 1.89 11.40 -0.67
CA SER A 169 2.73 10.84 -1.74
C SER A 169 3.11 11.90 -2.81
N PRO A 170 4.18 11.66 -3.61
CA PRO A 170 4.62 12.60 -4.63
C PRO A 170 3.76 12.59 -5.90
N GLY A 171 3.30 13.78 -6.31
CA GLY A 171 2.59 14.05 -7.57
C GLY A 171 1.12 13.62 -7.58
N ILE A 172 0.48 13.75 -8.75
CA ILE A 172 -0.89 13.27 -9.02
C ILE A 172 -0.96 11.76 -9.31
N GLY A 173 0.18 11.05 -9.24
CA GLY A 173 0.33 9.68 -9.74
C GLY A 173 -0.12 8.60 -8.76
N CYS A 174 -0.24 8.92 -7.47
CA CYS A 174 -0.94 8.07 -6.52
C CYS A 174 -2.43 8.40 -6.60
N PRO A 175 -3.33 7.43 -6.87
CA PRO A 175 -4.76 7.64 -6.70
C PRO A 175 -5.03 7.76 -5.18
N VAL A 176 -5.02 9.00 -4.66
CA VAL A 176 -5.21 9.35 -3.23
C VAL A 176 -6.67 9.56 -2.83
#